data_AF-C7DBH4-F1
#
_entry.id   AF-C7DBH4-F1
#
_cell.length_a   1.000
_cell.length_b   1.000
_cell.length_c   1.000
_cell.angle_alpha   90.00
_cell.angle_beta   90.00
_cell.angle_gamma   90.00
#
_symmetry.space_group_name_H-M   'P 1'
#
loop_
_entity.id
_entity.type
_entity.pdbx_description
1 polymer ?
#
loop_
_entity_poly.entity_id
_entity_poly.type
_entity_poly.pdbx_seq_one_letter_code
_entity_poly.pdbx_strand_id
1 'polypeptide(L)'
;MARTPLDVNKVLFTCSRFVLLQLQQEQKGADMRVLGIDPGLRNMGWGVIDVSGTRLSHVANGICKSSTGDILAERLLLLHGQLAEVIEQYAPETAAVEQTFVNKDGAGTLKLGQARGIAMLVAAQAGLSVGEYAPNAVKKTVVGVGHADKRQVDHMVRMQLPGVQIVGPDSADALAIAICHAHHAQSQNHLDRALARAGA
;
A
#
# COMPACT_ATOMS: atom_id res chain seq x y z
N MET A 1 -4.62 15.80 42.74
CA MET A 1 -5.97 16.18 42.25
C MET A 1 -6.15 15.58 40.86
N ALA A 2 -6.90 14.49 40.77
CA ALA A 2 -7.19 13.80 39.51
C ALA A 2 -8.12 14.67 38.65
N ARG A 3 -7.74 14.92 37.40
CA ARG A 3 -8.63 15.50 36.39
C ARG A 3 -9.60 14.40 35.97
N THR A 4 -10.89 14.62 36.21
CA THR A 4 -11.96 13.79 35.66
C THR A 4 -11.91 13.82 34.12
N PRO A 5 -12.10 12.68 33.43
CA PRO A 5 -12.22 12.67 31.98
C PRO A 5 -13.48 13.42 31.57
N LEU A 6 -13.36 14.32 30.58
CA LEU A 6 -14.51 15.00 29.99
C LEU A 6 -15.44 13.97 29.36
N ASP A 7 -16.69 13.97 29.80
CA ASP A 7 -17.79 13.21 29.23
C ASP A 7 -18.13 13.77 27.83
N VAL A 8 -17.65 13.09 26.79
CA VAL A 8 -17.79 13.47 25.38
C VAL A 8 -19.26 13.59 24.96
N ASN A 9 -20.18 12.90 25.67
CA ASN A 9 -21.61 12.95 25.38
C ASN A 9 -22.28 14.27 25.77
N LYS A 10 -21.64 15.11 26.61
CA LYS A 10 -22.18 16.44 26.97
C LYS A 10 -21.84 17.53 25.97
N VAL A 11 -20.85 17.35 25.10
CA VAL A 11 -20.47 18.33 24.07
C VAL A 11 -21.30 18.18 22.79
N LEU A 12 -21.94 17.03 22.60
CA LEU A 12 -22.69 16.67 21.39
C LEU A 12 -24.02 17.41 21.20
N PHE A 13 -24.56 18.10 22.22
CA PHE A 13 -25.87 18.75 22.14
C PHE A 13 -25.86 20.24 21.80
N THR A 14 -24.68 20.86 21.61
CA THR A 14 -24.58 22.32 21.35
C THR A 14 -23.79 22.69 20.09
N CYS A 15 -23.23 21.72 19.37
CA CYS A 15 -22.51 21.99 18.13
C CYS A 15 -23.47 22.07 16.95
N SER A 16 -23.40 23.19 16.21
CA SER A 16 -24.04 23.32 14.88
C SER A 16 -23.66 22.14 13.99
N ARG A 17 -24.57 21.70 13.12
CA ARG A 17 -24.32 20.66 12.10
C ARG A 17 -23.04 20.93 11.30
N PHE A 18 -22.66 22.20 11.15
CA PHE A 18 -21.42 22.64 10.53
C PHE A 18 -20.16 22.28 11.34
N VAL A 19 -20.20 22.45 12.67
CA VAL A 19 -19.08 22.08 13.56
C VAL A 19 -19.00 20.57 13.71
N LEU A 20 -20.14 19.87 13.73
CA LEU A 20 -20.16 18.41 13.70
C LEU A 20 -19.54 17.85 12.39
N LEU A 21 -19.84 18.47 11.25
CA LEU A 21 -19.22 18.16 9.96
C LEU A 21 -17.72 18.46 9.96
N GLN A 22 -17.27 19.59 10.52
CA GLN A 22 -15.84 19.89 10.65
C GLN A 22 -15.11 18.91 11.55
N LEU A 23 -15.69 18.52 12.70
CA LEU A 23 -15.10 17.54 13.60
C LEU A 23 -15.09 16.12 12.99
N GLN A 24 -16.09 15.78 12.17
CA GLN A 24 -16.12 14.55 11.39
C GLN A 24 -15.13 14.57 10.21
N GLN A 25 -14.87 15.73 9.60
CA GLN A 25 -13.83 15.91 8.57
C GLN A 25 -12.43 15.91 9.18
N GLU A 26 -12.25 16.45 10.38
CA GLU A 26 -10.98 16.38 11.14
C GLU A 26 -10.67 14.96 11.64
N GLN A 27 -11.68 14.10 11.79
CA GLN A 27 -11.51 12.67 12.10
C GLN A 27 -11.38 11.75 10.89
N LYS A 28 -11.57 12.24 9.65
CA LYS A 28 -11.17 11.48 8.45
C LYS A 28 -9.66 11.55 8.29
N GLY A 29 -8.95 10.74 9.08
CA GLY A 29 -7.54 10.45 8.82
C GLY A 29 -7.42 9.69 7.50
N ALA A 30 -6.64 10.23 6.57
CA ALA A 30 -6.45 9.74 5.19
C ALA A 30 -7.75 9.58 4.37
N ASP A 31 -7.74 9.96 3.09
CA ASP A 31 -8.86 9.68 2.18
C ASP A 31 -8.81 8.22 1.69
N MET A 32 -7.62 7.61 1.71
CA MET A 32 -7.38 6.24 1.27
C MET A 32 -6.07 5.70 1.87
N ARG A 33 -6.10 4.51 2.46
CA ARG A 33 -4.91 3.76 2.86
C ARG A 33 -4.57 2.67 1.84
N VAL A 34 -3.33 2.66 1.36
CA VAL A 34 -2.84 1.75 0.31
C VAL A 34 -1.75 0.83 0.84
N LEU A 35 -1.86 -0.47 0.56
CA LEU A 35 -0.81 -1.46 0.76
C LEU A 35 -0.12 -1.80 -0.57
N GLY A 36 1.17 -1.52 -0.71
CA GLY A 36 2.00 -2.04 -1.81
C GLY A 36 2.71 -3.32 -1.39
N ILE A 37 2.80 -4.28 -2.30
CA ILE A 37 3.43 -5.59 -2.10
C ILE A 37 4.39 -5.87 -3.25
N ASP A 38 5.66 -6.12 -2.92
CA ASP A 38 6.69 -6.63 -3.82
C ASP A 38 6.87 -8.14 -3.57
N PRO A 39 6.30 -9.02 -4.42
CA PRO A 39 6.32 -10.45 -4.17
C PRO A 39 7.72 -11.02 -4.32
N GLY A 40 8.12 -11.84 -3.35
CA GLY A 40 9.30 -12.67 -3.49
C GLY A 40 9.20 -13.89 -2.60
N LEU A 41 9.71 -15.03 -3.11
CA LEU A 41 9.61 -16.26 -2.36
C LEU A 41 10.41 -16.19 -1.06
N ARG A 42 11.60 -15.57 -1.03
CA ARG A 42 12.44 -15.46 0.19
C ARG A 42 12.08 -14.26 1.04
N ASN A 43 11.94 -13.12 0.37
CA ASN A 43 11.60 -11.84 0.94
C ASN A 43 10.39 -11.33 0.16
N MET A 44 9.32 -10.99 0.86
CA MET A 44 8.18 -10.28 0.28
C MET A 44 8.13 -8.91 0.93
N GLY A 45 8.44 -7.88 0.16
CA GLY A 45 8.39 -6.50 0.62
C GLY A 45 6.95 -6.03 0.75
N TRP A 46 6.68 -5.23 1.77
CA TRP A 46 5.40 -4.55 1.92
C TRP A 46 5.59 -3.11 2.40
N GLY A 47 4.67 -2.23 2.00
CA GLY A 47 4.66 -0.83 2.39
C GLY A 47 3.24 -0.26 2.45
N VAL A 48 2.93 0.46 3.51
CA VAL A 48 1.63 1.09 3.74
C VAL A 48 1.79 2.61 3.69
N ILE A 49 0.96 3.25 2.87
CA ILE A 49 0.89 4.70 2.76
C ILE A 49 -0.55 5.19 2.94
N ASP A 50 -0.67 6.40 3.46
CA ASP A 50 -1.91 7.16 3.52
C ASP A 50 -1.92 8.21 2.40
N VAL A 51 -3.08 8.38 1.78
CA VAL A 51 -3.32 9.32 0.68
C VAL A 51 -4.38 10.32 1.11
N SER A 52 -4.08 11.62 1.04
CA SER A 52 -5.02 12.71 1.31
C SER A 52 -4.93 13.75 0.20
N GLY A 53 -5.94 13.81 -0.68
CA GLY A 53 -5.83 14.56 -1.93
C GLY A 53 -4.57 14.15 -2.71
N THR A 54 -3.67 15.11 -2.97
CA THR A 54 -2.38 14.86 -3.66
C THR A 54 -1.23 14.49 -2.71
N ARG A 55 -1.45 14.52 -1.39
CA ARG A 55 -0.41 14.27 -0.40
C ARG A 55 -0.31 12.78 -0.08
N LEU A 56 0.91 12.28 -0.05
CA LEU A 56 1.25 10.94 0.41
C LEU A 56 1.97 11.01 1.76
N SER A 57 1.68 10.08 2.65
CA SER A 57 2.41 9.92 3.92
C SER A 57 2.70 8.47 4.21
N HIS A 58 3.91 8.20 4.69
CA HIS A 58 4.32 6.86 5.10
C HIS A 58 3.63 6.46 6.41
N VAL A 59 3.09 5.23 6.45
CA VAL A 59 2.51 4.63 7.66
C VAL A 59 3.48 3.61 8.24
N ALA A 60 3.82 2.58 7.46
CA ALA A 60 4.73 1.51 7.86
C ALA A 60 5.31 0.79 6.64
N ASN A 61 6.40 0.05 6.82
CA ASN A 61 6.95 -0.82 5.79
C ASN A 61 7.76 -1.95 6.42
N GLY A 62 7.98 -3.02 5.66
CA GLY A 62 8.71 -4.18 6.16
C GLY A 62 8.92 -5.26 5.12
N ILE A 63 9.39 -6.40 5.59
CA ILE A 63 9.68 -7.58 4.77
C ILE A 63 9.16 -8.82 5.50
N CYS A 64 8.24 -9.55 4.87
CA CYS A 64 7.90 -10.91 5.29
C CYS A 64 9.01 -11.86 4.83
N LYS A 65 9.50 -12.70 5.74
CA LYS A 65 10.64 -13.60 5.47
C LYS A 65 10.21 -15.05 5.53
N SER A 66 10.68 -15.86 4.58
CA SER A 66 10.40 -17.30 4.54
C SER A 66 11.67 -18.16 4.42
N SER A 67 12.86 -17.59 4.66
CA SER A 67 14.13 -18.31 4.50
C SER A 67 14.36 -19.43 5.53
N THR A 68 13.43 -19.65 6.45
CA THR A 68 13.50 -20.63 7.54
C THR A 68 12.73 -21.92 7.26
N GLY A 69 12.00 -22.02 6.14
CA GLY A 69 11.31 -23.26 5.74
C GLY A 69 12.11 -24.05 4.72
N ASP A 70 12.30 -25.35 4.97
CA ASP A 70 12.97 -26.24 4.01
C ASP A 70 12.05 -26.60 2.83
N ILE A 71 10.73 -26.60 3.05
CA ILE A 71 9.72 -26.99 2.07
C ILE A 71 8.96 -25.76 1.54
N LEU A 72 8.75 -25.71 0.22
CA LEU A 72 8.06 -24.61 -0.45
C LEU A 72 6.68 -24.29 0.14
N ALA A 73 5.86 -25.29 0.44
CA ALA A 73 4.52 -25.10 1.00
C ALA A 73 4.56 -24.37 2.36
N GLU A 74 5.49 -24.72 3.23
CA GLU A 74 5.69 -24.06 4.53
C GLU A 74 6.14 -22.61 4.35
N ARG A 75 7.01 -22.35 3.39
CA ARG A 75 7.45 -20.99 3.06
C ARG A 75 6.28 -20.12 2.59
N LEU A 76 5.40 -20.66 1.76
CA LEU A 76 4.19 -19.96 1.31
C LEU A 76 3.22 -19.71 2.47
N LEU A 77 3.07 -20.67 3.39
CA LEU A 77 2.27 -20.50 4.62
C LEU A 77 2.84 -19.40 5.53
N LEU A 78 4.16 -19.34 5.70
CA LEU A 78 4.82 -18.28 6.46
C LEU A 78 4.59 -16.89 5.85
N LEU A 79 4.66 -16.78 4.52
CA LEU A 79 4.35 -15.53 3.82
C LEU A 79 2.89 -15.14 3.99
N HIS A 80 1.97 -16.10 3.87
CA HIS A 80 0.55 -15.89 4.08
C HIS A 80 0.27 -15.33 5.49
N GLY A 81 0.77 -15.99 6.54
CA GLY A 81 0.53 -15.57 7.93
C GLY A 81 1.05 -14.15 8.20
N GLN A 82 2.31 -13.88 7.84
CA GLN A 82 2.93 -12.57 8.06
C GLN A 82 2.22 -11.45 7.27
N LEU A 83 1.79 -11.70 6.03
CA LEU A 83 1.08 -10.68 5.25
C LEU A 83 -0.34 -10.44 5.78
N ALA A 84 -1.02 -11.49 6.27
CA ALA A 84 -2.32 -11.36 6.91
C ALA A 84 -2.24 -10.49 8.17
N GLU A 85 -1.22 -10.69 9.00
CA GLU A 85 -0.94 -9.86 10.19
C GLU A 85 -0.73 -8.39 9.81
N VAL A 86 0.01 -8.10 8.72
CA VAL A 86 0.19 -6.74 8.21
C VAL A 86 -1.15 -6.11 7.81
N ILE A 87 -1.99 -6.83 7.09
CA ILE A 87 -3.31 -6.31 6.67
C ILE A 87 -4.21 -6.07 7.88
N GLU A 88 -4.24 -6.99 8.85
CA GLU A 88 -5.01 -6.83 10.08
C GLU A 88 -4.53 -5.63 10.90
N GLN A 89 -3.21 -5.48 11.05
CA GLN A 89 -2.60 -4.42 11.85
C GLN A 89 -2.84 -3.03 11.26
N TYR A 90 -2.70 -2.88 9.94
CA TYR A 90 -2.71 -1.57 9.29
C TYR A 90 -4.04 -1.22 8.61
N ALA A 91 -4.92 -2.20 8.43
CA ALA A 91 -6.25 -2.05 7.84
C ALA A 91 -6.26 -1.18 6.56
N PRO A 92 -5.51 -1.56 5.50
CA PRO A 92 -5.56 -0.85 4.24
C PRO A 92 -6.94 -0.97 3.58
N GLU A 93 -7.27 -0.03 2.69
CA GLU A 93 -8.52 -0.04 1.92
C GLU A 93 -8.34 -0.66 0.52
N THR A 94 -7.12 -0.60 0.00
CA THR A 94 -6.74 -1.15 -1.30
C THR A 94 -5.32 -1.69 -1.25
N ALA A 95 -5.02 -2.65 -2.11
CA ALA A 95 -3.70 -3.22 -2.27
C ALA A 95 -3.18 -3.09 -3.71
N ALA A 96 -1.86 -3.14 -3.85
CA ALA A 96 -1.17 -3.10 -5.12
C ALA A 96 -0.04 -4.12 -5.14
N VAL A 97 0.05 -4.89 -6.23
CA VAL A 97 1.03 -5.98 -6.37
C VAL A 97 1.81 -5.81 -7.67
N GLU A 98 3.13 -5.99 -7.62
CA GLU A 98 3.94 -6.00 -8.85
C GLU A 98 3.55 -7.20 -9.74
N GLN A 99 3.46 -6.95 -11.06
CA GLN A 99 3.37 -8.02 -12.04
C GLN A 99 4.73 -8.66 -12.26
N THR A 100 4.76 -9.98 -12.23
CA THR A 100 5.98 -10.73 -12.55
C THR A 100 5.97 -11.14 -14.02
N PHE A 101 7.08 -10.88 -14.73
CA PHE A 101 7.29 -11.40 -16.08
C PHE A 101 8.12 -12.69 -16.06
N VAL A 102 7.90 -13.55 -17.06
CA VAL A 102 8.62 -14.82 -17.20
C VAL A 102 10.11 -14.53 -17.48
N ASN A 103 10.98 -15.01 -16.60
CA ASN A 103 12.43 -14.90 -16.76
C ASN A 103 13.01 -16.13 -17.48
N LYS A 104 14.29 -16.08 -17.86
CA LYS A 104 15.03 -17.21 -18.49
C LYS A 104 15.00 -18.50 -17.65
N ASP A 105 14.88 -18.40 -16.33
CA ASP A 105 14.71 -19.55 -15.43
C ASP A 105 13.22 -19.80 -15.11
N GLY A 106 12.66 -20.83 -15.74
CA GLY A 106 11.26 -21.21 -15.54
C GLY A 106 10.95 -21.72 -14.14
N ALA A 107 11.90 -22.40 -13.48
CA ALA A 107 11.67 -22.96 -12.14
C ALA A 107 11.64 -21.87 -11.08
N GLY A 108 12.55 -20.89 -11.16
CA GLY A 108 12.52 -19.68 -10.33
C GLY A 108 11.25 -18.86 -10.55
N THR A 109 10.86 -18.68 -11.81
CA THR A 109 9.64 -17.93 -12.18
C THR A 109 8.38 -18.59 -11.60
N LEU A 110 8.25 -19.92 -11.69
CA LEU A 110 7.08 -20.63 -11.14
C LEU A 110 6.97 -20.44 -9.63
N LYS A 111 8.09 -20.56 -8.92
CA LYS A 111 8.17 -20.34 -7.47
C LYS A 111 7.80 -18.92 -7.06
N LEU A 112 8.27 -17.94 -7.83
CA LEU A 112 7.90 -16.53 -7.63
C LEU A 112 6.41 -16.29 -7.89
N GLY A 113 5.86 -16.89 -8.96
CA GLY A 113 4.44 -16.86 -9.26
C GLY A 113 3.57 -17.43 -8.13
N GLN A 114 4.03 -18.48 -7.44
CA GLN A 114 3.34 -19.03 -6.27
C GLN A 114 3.35 -18.05 -5.09
N ALA A 115 4.49 -17.40 -4.79
CA ALA A 115 4.57 -16.38 -3.74
C ALA A 115 3.67 -15.16 -4.06
N ARG A 116 3.63 -14.76 -5.33
CA ARG A 116 2.70 -13.73 -5.82
C ARG A 116 1.24 -14.15 -5.66
N GLY A 117 0.92 -15.42 -5.93
CA GLY A 117 -0.40 -15.98 -5.69
C GLY A 117 -0.83 -15.83 -4.23
N ILE A 118 0.08 -16.04 -3.28
CA ILE A 118 -0.17 -15.78 -1.86
C ILE A 118 -0.47 -14.30 -1.60
N ALA A 119 0.33 -13.38 -2.13
CA ALA A 119 0.10 -11.94 -1.97
C ALA A 119 -1.30 -11.50 -2.44
N MET A 120 -1.72 -11.95 -3.63
CA MET A 120 -3.04 -11.64 -4.18
C MET A 120 -4.17 -12.30 -3.38
N LEU A 121 -3.99 -13.58 -2.99
CA LEU A 121 -5.00 -14.33 -2.25
C LEU A 121 -5.28 -13.69 -0.89
N VAL A 122 -4.24 -13.35 -0.13
CA VAL A 122 -4.37 -12.77 1.22
C VAL A 122 -5.06 -11.41 1.15
N ALA A 123 -4.67 -10.56 0.19
CA ALA A 123 -5.34 -9.27 -0.03
C ALA A 123 -6.83 -9.44 -0.40
N ALA A 124 -7.15 -10.38 -1.30
CA ALA A 124 -8.53 -10.65 -1.70
C ALA A 124 -9.37 -11.24 -0.56
N GLN A 125 -8.80 -12.10 0.29
CA GLN A 125 -9.47 -12.65 1.48
C GLN A 125 -9.85 -11.56 2.49
N ALA A 126 -9.05 -10.50 2.58
CA ALA A 126 -9.35 -9.32 3.40
C ALA A 126 -10.34 -8.35 2.73
N GLY A 127 -10.84 -8.66 1.54
CA GLY A 127 -11.80 -7.82 0.80
C GLY A 127 -11.18 -6.62 0.08
N LEU A 128 -9.86 -6.58 -0.06
CA LEU A 128 -9.16 -5.47 -0.71
C LEU A 128 -9.31 -5.58 -2.24
N SER A 129 -9.55 -4.44 -2.90
CA SER A 129 -9.28 -4.34 -4.33
C SER A 129 -7.77 -4.42 -4.57
N VAL A 130 -7.35 -5.16 -5.60
CA VAL A 130 -5.92 -5.37 -5.90
C VAL A 130 -5.60 -4.78 -7.27
N GLY A 131 -4.79 -3.73 -7.30
CA GLY A 131 -4.18 -3.19 -8.50
C GLY A 131 -2.91 -3.96 -8.88
N GLU A 132 -2.71 -4.23 -10.16
CA GLU A 132 -1.53 -4.94 -10.67
C GLU A 132 -0.72 -4.02 -11.58
N TYR A 133 0.59 -3.88 -11.32
CA TYR A 133 1.46 -2.96 -12.06
C TYR A 133 2.71 -3.62 -12.59
N ALA A 134 3.01 -3.42 -13.86
CA ALA A 134 4.28 -3.83 -14.45
C ALA A 134 5.46 -3.04 -13.84
N PRO A 135 6.64 -3.66 -13.62
CA PRO A 135 7.82 -2.97 -13.10
C PRO A 135 8.15 -1.66 -13.82
N ASN A 136 8.01 -1.63 -15.15
CA ASN A 136 8.26 -0.42 -15.95
C ASN A 136 7.21 0.68 -15.70
N ALA A 137 5.96 0.30 -15.40
CA ALA A 137 4.92 1.26 -15.04
C ALA A 137 5.24 1.88 -13.68
N VAL A 138 5.64 1.08 -12.68
CA VAL A 138 6.07 1.56 -11.36
C VAL A 138 7.24 2.55 -11.50
N LYS A 139 8.29 2.17 -12.23
CA LYS A 139 9.45 3.04 -12.48
C LYS A 139 9.06 4.35 -13.17
N LYS A 140 8.22 4.27 -14.22
CA LYS A 140 7.74 5.45 -14.95
C LYS A 140 6.93 6.37 -14.06
N THR A 141 6.06 5.83 -13.21
CA THR A 141 5.23 6.64 -12.31
C THR A 141 6.04 7.29 -11.19
N VAL A 142 7.00 6.57 -10.61
CA VAL A 142 7.76 7.06 -9.44
C VAL A 142 8.92 7.96 -9.83
N VAL A 143 9.62 7.65 -10.93
CA VAL A 143 10.85 8.35 -11.35
C VAL A 143 10.64 9.21 -12.61
N GLY A 144 9.54 9.03 -13.33
CA GLY A 144 9.25 9.69 -14.60
C GLY A 144 9.78 8.95 -15.83
N VAL A 145 10.67 7.97 -15.66
CA VAL A 145 11.25 7.17 -16.75
C VAL A 145 11.18 5.67 -16.43
N GLY A 146 10.83 4.85 -17.43
CA GLY A 146 10.60 3.41 -17.25
C GLY A 146 11.86 2.56 -16.99
N HIS A 147 13.05 3.08 -17.29
CA HIS A 147 14.33 2.36 -17.18
C HIS A 147 15.19 2.83 -15.99
N ALA A 148 14.56 3.43 -14.97
CA ALA A 148 15.27 3.91 -13.79
C ALA A 148 16.01 2.78 -13.05
N ASP A 149 17.19 3.10 -12.53
CA ASP A 149 17.96 2.22 -11.65
C ASP A 149 17.31 2.13 -10.25
N LYS A 150 17.56 1.02 -9.53
CA LYS A 150 17.02 0.80 -8.18
C LYS A 150 17.36 1.93 -7.19
N ARG A 151 18.54 2.55 -7.31
CA ARG A 151 18.93 3.70 -6.46
C ARG A 151 18.06 4.92 -6.71
N GLN A 152 17.63 5.13 -7.95
CA GLN A 152 16.76 6.24 -8.30
C GLN A 152 15.35 6.02 -7.75
N VAL A 153 14.86 4.78 -7.77
CA VAL A 153 13.57 4.43 -7.16
C VAL A 153 13.59 4.71 -5.65
N ASP A 154 14.57 4.20 -4.90
CA ASP A 154 14.69 4.46 -3.46
C ASP A 154 14.75 5.97 -3.14
N HIS A 155 15.57 6.72 -3.89
CA HIS A 155 15.66 8.17 -3.72
C HIS A 155 14.30 8.86 -3.94
N MET A 156 13.59 8.49 -5.00
CA MET A 156 12.28 9.07 -5.32
C MET A 156 11.20 8.68 -4.32
N VAL A 157 11.24 7.47 -3.75
CA VAL A 157 10.35 7.05 -2.66
C VAL A 157 10.55 7.95 -1.44
N ARG A 158 11.80 8.21 -1.04
CA ARG A 158 12.11 9.11 0.09
C ARG A 158 11.67 10.55 -0.14
N MET A 159 11.80 11.02 -1.39
CA MET A 159 11.31 12.35 -1.77
C MET A 159 9.79 12.48 -1.67
N GLN A 160 9.05 11.43 -2.08
CA GLN A 160 7.59 11.41 -2.02
C GLN A 160 7.04 11.11 -0.62
N LEU A 161 7.84 10.46 0.24
CA LEU A 161 7.47 10.11 1.62
C LEU A 161 8.48 10.71 2.61
N PRO A 162 8.41 12.03 2.90
CA PRO A 162 9.34 12.68 3.81
C PRO A 162 9.39 12.00 5.19
N GLY A 163 10.60 11.72 5.66
CA GLY A 163 10.84 11.10 6.98
C GLY A 163 10.76 9.57 7.01
N VAL A 164 10.47 8.91 5.88
CA VAL A 164 10.40 7.45 5.81
C VAL A 164 11.71 6.77 6.24
N GLN A 165 11.58 5.73 7.07
CA GLN A 165 12.66 4.80 7.42
C GLN A 165 12.40 3.47 6.73
N ILE A 166 13.16 3.20 5.67
CA ILE A 166 12.95 2.04 4.79
C ILE A 166 13.65 0.80 5.37
N VAL A 167 12.91 -0.29 5.52
CA VAL A 167 13.37 -1.59 6.07
C VAL A 167 13.90 -2.47 4.93
N GLY A 168 14.91 -1.99 4.21
CA GLY A 168 15.59 -2.72 3.14
C GLY A 168 14.98 -2.56 1.74
N PRO A 169 15.65 -3.09 0.70
CA PRO A 169 15.32 -2.78 -0.70
C PRO A 169 13.94 -3.28 -1.13
N ASP A 170 13.54 -4.48 -0.71
CA ASP A 170 12.23 -5.07 -1.07
C ASP A 170 11.07 -4.19 -0.53
N SER A 171 11.24 -3.58 0.66
CA SER A 171 10.25 -2.63 1.21
C SER A 171 10.21 -1.30 0.46
N ALA A 172 11.33 -0.85 -0.13
CA ALA A 172 11.38 0.34 -0.97
C ALA A 172 10.62 0.10 -2.29
N ASP A 173 10.83 -1.05 -2.91
CA ASP A 173 10.13 -1.48 -4.12
C ASP A 173 8.61 -1.60 -3.83
N ALA A 174 8.22 -2.14 -2.67
CA ALA A 174 6.82 -2.18 -2.21
C ALA A 174 6.19 -0.78 -2.00
N LEU A 175 6.91 0.16 -1.37
CA LEU A 175 6.44 1.55 -1.24
C LEU A 175 6.29 2.23 -2.60
N ALA A 176 7.20 1.97 -3.55
CA ALA A 176 7.09 2.48 -4.91
C ALA A 176 5.83 1.95 -5.62
N ILE A 177 5.47 0.68 -5.41
CA ILE A 177 4.24 0.08 -5.92
C ILE A 177 3.00 0.74 -5.30
N ALA A 178 3.00 0.99 -3.99
CA ALA A 178 1.90 1.70 -3.31
C ALA A 178 1.71 3.12 -3.87
N ILE A 179 2.80 3.85 -4.06
CA ILE A 179 2.79 5.19 -4.67
C ILE A 179 2.25 5.13 -6.11
N CYS A 180 2.70 4.15 -6.90
CA CYS A 180 2.22 3.95 -8.26
C CYS A 180 0.70 3.75 -8.28
N HIS A 181 0.17 2.93 -7.38
CA HIS A 181 -1.26 2.70 -7.26
C HIS A 181 -2.04 3.96 -6.88
N ALA A 182 -1.55 4.71 -5.89
CA ALA A 182 -2.19 5.96 -5.47
C ALA A 182 -2.35 6.95 -6.64
N HIS A 183 -1.32 7.12 -7.47
CA HIS A 183 -1.37 7.99 -8.65
C HIS A 183 -2.38 7.51 -9.71
N HIS A 184 -2.49 6.19 -9.92
CA HIS A 184 -3.47 5.64 -10.87
C HIS A 184 -4.90 5.78 -10.35
N ALA A 185 -5.14 5.51 -9.06
CA ALA A 185 -6.46 5.65 -8.44
C ALA A 185 -6.93 7.12 -8.45
N GLN A 186 -6.04 8.08 -8.15
CA GLN A 186 -6.36 9.51 -8.25
C GLN A 186 -6.70 9.92 -9.69
N SER A 187 -5.94 9.45 -10.68
CA SER A 187 -6.18 9.78 -12.09
C SER A 187 -7.56 9.30 -12.57
N GLN A 188 -7.99 8.11 -12.15
CA GLN A 188 -9.34 7.59 -12.44
C GLN A 188 -10.42 8.46 -11.78
N ASN A 189 -10.26 8.76 -10.48
CA ASN A 189 -11.20 9.62 -9.75
C ASN A 189 -11.34 11.02 -10.38
N HIS A 190 -10.24 11.60 -10.89
CA HIS A 190 -10.27 12.90 -11.58
C HIS A 190 -11.04 12.82 -12.90
N LEU A 191 -10.82 11.77 -13.69
CA LEU A 191 -11.51 11.54 -14.96
C LEU A 191 -13.01 11.35 -14.74
N ASP A 192 -13.40 10.51 -13.77
CA ASP A 192 -14.80 10.25 -13.45
C ASP A 192 -15.53 11.52 -13.01
N ARG A 193 -14.88 12.37 -12.20
CA ARG A 193 -15.43 13.66 -11.79
C ARG A 193 -15.55 14.65 -12.95
N ALA A 194 -14.62 14.62 -13.91
CA ALA A 194 -14.68 15.45 -15.11
C ALA A 194 -15.82 15.00 -16.04
N LEU A 195 -15.97 13.70 -16.25
CA LEU A 195 -17.06 13.11 -17.03
C LEU A 195 -18.44 13.42 -16.40
N ALA A 196 -18.56 13.28 -15.08
CA ALA A 196 -19.80 13.61 -14.37
C ALA A 196 -20.18 15.10 -14.47
N ARG A 197 -19.20 16.01 -14.60
CA ARG A 197 -19.44 17.45 -14.80
C ARG A 197 -19.73 17.82 -16.26
N ALA A 198 -19.24 17.05 -17.22
CA ALA A 198 -19.46 17.30 -18.64
C ALA A 198 -20.79 16.72 -19.15
N GLY A 199 -21.33 15.71 -18.45
CA GLY A 199 -22.63 15.10 -18.74
C GLY A 199 -23.81 15.74 -17.97
N ALA A 200 -23.56 16.75 -17.13
CA ALA A 200 -24.56 17.51 -16.37
C ALA A 200 -24.72 18.92 -16.97
#